data_AF-A0A4V6E6P9-F1
#
_entry.id   AF-A0A4V6E6P9-F1
#
_cell.length_a   1.000
_cell.length_b   1.000
_cell.length_c   1.000
_cell.angle_alpha   90.00
_cell.angle_beta   90.00
_cell.angle_gamma   90.00
#
_symmetry.space_group_name_H-M   'P 1'
#
loop_
_entity.id
_entity.type
_entity.pdbx_description
1 polymer ?
#
loop_
_entity_poly.entity_id
_entity_poly.type
_entity_poly.pdbx_seq_one_letter_code
_entity_poly.pdbx_strand_id
1 'polypeptide(L)'
;MSADSAGERVAARVSDDDLLDALDDAAEDHGSKSEAIRAALRETYGDRDAVGDDVIDAVLPDDPMVKRGYRILVEEAAPFTSRIDVEAAESRIADRTNLPSNVVRRRVINPLARHRVGGDPIVKPVWGVLVVRPPEDLAEFVPTEDDAPSDSPSDDLEELTAAGEAVAARRGDRDA
;
A
#
# COMPACT_ATOMS: atom_id res chain seq x y z
N MET A 1 -8.11 -23.23 -27.24
CA MET A 1 -8.12 -24.11 -26.06
C MET A 1 -7.81 -23.24 -24.86
N SER A 2 -8.85 -22.78 -24.17
CA SER A 2 -8.71 -21.85 -23.04
C SER A 2 -8.47 -22.66 -21.78
N ALA A 3 -7.50 -22.23 -20.97
CA ALA A 3 -7.13 -22.88 -19.73
C ALA A 3 -8.34 -22.92 -18.78
N ASP A 4 -8.68 -24.13 -18.36
CA ASP A 4 -9.68 -24.43 -17.35
C ASP A 4 -9.15 -23.94 -15.99
N SER A 5 -9.58 -22.75 -15.55
CA SER A 5 -9.34 -22.27 -14.19
C SER A 5 -10.40 -22.87 -13.26
N ALA A 6 -10.47 -24.20 -13.16
CA ALA A 6 -11.28 -24.84 -12.14
C ALA A 6 -10.68 -24.53 -10.77
N GLY A 7 -11.30 -23.61 -10.03
CA GLY A 7 -10.96 -23.39 -8.62
C GLY A 7 -11.16 -24.66 -7.79
N GLU A 8 -10.42 -24.77 -6.68
CA GLU A 8 -10.55 -25.86 -5.70
C GLU A 8 -11.97 -25.89 -5.12
N ARG A 9 -12.57 -27.09 -5.02
CA ARG A 9 -13.93 -27.24 -4.48
C ARG A 9 -13.89 -27.37 -2.97
N VAL A 10 -14.46 -26.39 -2.28
CA VAL A 10 -14.60 -26.40 -0.82
C VAL A 10 -16.07 -26.57 -0.45
N ALA A 11 -16.35 -27.43 0.54
CA ALA A 11 -17.70 -27.66 1.06
C ALA A 11 -17.68 -27.67 2.59
N ALA A 12 -18.60 -26.93 3.20
CA ALA A 12 -18.84 -26.90 4.63
C ALA A 12 -20.33 -27.07 4.91
N ARG A 13 -20.68 -27.70 6.03
CA ARG A 13 -22.06 -27.74 6.51
C ARG A 13 -22.30 -26.59 7.47
N VAL A 14 -23.33 -25.81 7.18
CA VAL A 14 -23.83 -24.74 8.05
C VAL A 14 -25.16 -25.23 8.62
N SER A 15 -25.33 -25.10 9.94
CA SER A 15 -26.56 -25.49 10.65
C SER A 15 -27.17 -24.34 11.44
N ASP A 16 -26.58 -23.15 11.30
CA ASP A 16 -27.05 -21.92 11.90
C ASP A 16 -28.04 -21.30 10.92
N ASP A 17 -29.32 -21.28 11.29
CA ASP A 17 -30.41 -20.79 10.44
C ASP A 17 -30.28 -19.28 10.18
N ASP A 18 -29.85 -18.50 11.18
CA ASP A 18 -29.64 -17.06 11.02
C ASP A 18 -28.54 -16.77 9.98
N LEU A 19 -27.49 -17.59 9.96
CA LEU A 19 -26.41 -17.46 8.98
C LEU A 19 -26.83 -17.91 7.57
N LEU A 20 -27.74 -18.88 7.47
CA LEU A 20 -28.31 -19.31 6.20
C LEU A 20 -29.24 -18.25 5.63
N ASP A 21 -30.08 -17.62 6.45
CA ASP A 21 -30.95 -16.52 6.03
C ASP A 21 -30.11 -15.32 5.57
N ALA A 22 -29.09 -14.92 6.33
CA ALA A 22 -28.18 -13.84 5.94
C ALA A 22 -27.43 -14.13 4.62
N LEU A 23 -27.06 -15.39 4.37
CA LEU A 23 -26.45 -15.79 3.10
C LEU A 23 -27.44 -15.72 1.94
N ASP A 24 -28.71 -16.00 2.19
CA ASP A 24 -29.75 -15.94 1.16
C ASP A 24 -30.05 -14.50 0.77
N ASP A 25 -30.15 -13.60 1.74
CA ASP A 25 -30.22 -12.15 1.49
C ASP A 25 -29.01 -11.65 0.67
N ALA A 26 -27.80 -12.01 1.08
CA ALA A 26 -26.58 -11.63 0.34
C ALA A 26 -26.52 -12.24 -1.07
N ALA A 27 -27.13 -13.41 -1.28
CA ALA A 27 -27.21 -14.04 -2.59
C ALA A 27 -28.15 -13.29 -3.54
N GLU A 28 -29.17 -12.61 -3.03
CA GLU A 28 -30.02 -11.72 -3.84
C GLU A 28 -29.21 -10.52 -4.36
N ASP A 29 -28.36 -9.94 -3.52
CA ASP A 29 -27.50 -8.81 -3.88
C ASP A 29 -26.34 -9.20 -4.84
N HIS A 30 -25.69 -10.34 -4.60
CA HIS A 30 -24.55 -10.81 -5.39
C HIS A 30 -24.92 -11.74 -6.56
N GLY A 31 -26.22 -12.03 -6.73
CA GLY A 31 -26.77 -12.87 -7.80
C GLY A 31 -26.62 -14.38 -7.62
N SER A 32 -25.80 -14.85 -6.66
CA SER A 32 -25.78 -16.27 -6.26
C SER A 32 -25.16 -16.50 -4.88
N LYS A 33 -25.56 -17.57 -4.19
CA LYS A 33 -24.95 -17.99 -2.91
C LYS A 33 -23.45 -18.22 -3.04
N SER A 34 -23.01 -18.82 -4.14
CA SER A 34 -21.60 -19.06 -4.43
C SER A 34 -20.80 -17.75 -4.55
N GLU A 35 -21.38 -16.74 -5.18
CA GLU A 35 -20.72 -15.44 -5.34
C GLU A 35 -20.76 -14.63 -4.03
N ALA A 36 -21.85 -14.70 -3.27
CA ALA A 36 -21.92 -14.13 -1.92
C ALA A 36 -20.86 -14.75 -0.99
N ILE A 37 -20.68 -16.08 -1.01
CA ILE A 37 -19.61 -16.75 -0.25
C ILE A 37 -18.23 -16.27 -0.70
N ARG A 38 -17.99 -16.13 -2.02
CA ARG A 38 -16.71 -15.63 -2.53
C ARG A 38 -16.47 -14.18 -2.13
N ALA A 39 -17.49 -13.34 -2.16
CA ALA A 39 -17.44 -11.95 -1.73
C ALA A 39 -17.10 -11.86 -0.24
N ALA A 40 -17.83 -12.58 0.62
CA ALA A 40 -17.57 -12.62 2.05
C ALA A 40 -16.17 -13.17 2.39
N LEU A 41 -15.71 -14.21 1.67
CA LEU A 41 -14.34 -14.72 1.83
C LEU A 41 -13.30 -13.70 1.40
N ARG A 42 -13.53 -12.97 0.29
CA ARG A 42 -12.65 -11.91 -0.20
C ARG A 42 -12.62 -10.72 0.77
N GLU A 43 -13.75 -10.33 1.33
CA GLU A 43 -13.82 -9.27 2.33
C GLU A 43 -13.11 -9.68 3.64
N THR A 44 -13.36 -10.90 4.12
CA THR A 44 -12.84 -11.36 5.41
C THR A 44 -11.34 -11.70 5.36
N TYR A 45 -10.88 -12.27 4.25
CA TYR A 45 -9.53 -12.81 4.10
C TYR A 45 -8.74 -12.24 2.91
N GLY A 46 -9.40 -11.68 1.90
CA GLY A 46 -8.76 -11.12 0.72
C GLY A 46 -8.24 -9.69 0.90
N ASP A 47 -8.90 -8.87 1.73
CA ASP A 47 -8.51 -7.47 1.95
C ASP A 47 -7.55 -7.23 3.13
N ARG A 48 -7.21 -8.28 3.89
CA ARG A 48 -6.17 -8.16 4.95
C ARG A 48 -4.78 -7.84 4.39
N ASP A 49 -4.54 -8.18 3.12
CA ASP A 49 -3.30 -7.85 2.42
C ASP A 49 -3.37 -6.48 1.70
N ALA A 50 -4.55 -6.00 1.30
CA ALA A 50 -4.70 -4.85 0.39
C ALA A 50 -4.45 -3.48 1.07
N VAL A 51 -5.03 -3.25 2.25
CA VAL A 51 -4.80 -2.00 3.02
C VAL A 51 -3.34 -1.91 3.47
N GLY A 52 -2.72 -3.07 3.78
CA GLY A 52 -1.29 -3.14 4.06
C GLY A 52 -0.43 -2.84 2.83
N ASP A 53 -0.80 -3.35 1.65
CA ASP A 53 0.01 -3.19 0.45
C ASP A 53 0.05 -1.76 -0.08
N ASP A 54 -1.06 -1.02 -0.07
CA ASP A 54 -1.05 0.38 -0.51
C ASP A 54 -0.18 1.27 0.41
N VAL A 55 -0.27 1.05 1.73
CA VAL A 55 0.57 1.73 2.72
C VAL A 55 2.05 1.33 2.54
N ILE A 56 2.30 0.03 2.32
CA ILE A 56 3.66 -0.47 2.07
C ILE A 56 4.23 0.16 0.81
N ASP A 57 3.45 0.24 -0.26
CA ASP A 57 3.91 0.77 -1.53
C ASP A 57 4.17 2.27 -1.49
N ALA A 58 3.39 3.03 -0.72
CA ALA A 58 3.57 4.46 -0.54
C ALA A 58 4.75 4.83 0.37
N VAL A 59 5.03 4.00 1.39
CA VAL A 59 5.94 4.37 2.48
C VAL A 59 7.31 3.66 2.38
N LEU A 60 7.35 2.40 1.92
CA LEU A 60 8.60 1.63 1.86
C LEU A 60 9.42 1.92 0.59
N PRO A 61 10.74 1.66 0.62
CA PRO A 61 11.57 1.72 -0.58
C PRO A 61 11.05 0.84 -1.72
N ASP A 62 11.18 1.31 -2.97
CA ASP A 62 10.81 0.59 -4.21
C ASP A 62 11.66 -0.66 -4.53
N ASP A 63 12.27 -1.30 -3.53
CA ASP A 63 12.88 -2.61 -3.71
C ASP A 63 11.84 -3.70 -3.38
N PRO A 64 11.43 -4.55 -4.35
CA PRO A 64 10.43 -5.58 -4.13
C PRO A 64 10.85 -6.60 -3.07
N MET A 65 12.15 -6.81 -2.83
CA MET A 65 12.62 -7.68 -1.75
C MET A 65 12.49 -7.04 -0.38
N VAL A 66 12.60 -5.71 -0.28
CA VAL A 66 12.39 -4.99 0.97
C VAL A 66 10.91 -5.01 1.35
N LYS A 67 10.01 -4.73 0.39
CA LYS A 67 8.55 -4.80 0.58
C LYS A 67 8.10 -6.21 0.98
N ARG A 68 8.54 -7.23 0.24
CA ARG A 68 8.26 -8.64 0.56
C ARG A 68 8.79 -9.06 1.93
N GLY A 69 10.00 -8.64 2.28
CA GLY A 69 10.60 -8.94 3.58
C GLY A 69 9.87 -8.28 4.75
N TYR A 70 9.40 -7.04 4.57
CA TYR A 70 8.57 -6.36 5.56
C TYR A 70 7.22 -7.05 5.76
N ARG A 71 6.55 -7.52 4.69
CA ARG A 71 5.31 -8.28 4.82
C ARG A 71 5.48 -9.54 5.68
N ILE A 72 6.55 -10.30 5.44
CA ILE A 72 6.90 -11.48 6.24
C ILE A 72 7.13 -11.10 7.72
N LEU A 73 7.78 -9.96 7.98
CA LEU A 73 8.01 -9.47 9.34
C LEU A 73 6.70 -9.08 10.05
N VAL A 74 5.79 -8.43 9.36
CA VAL A 74 4.48 -8.05 9.91
C VAL A 74 3.63 -9.29 10.19
N GLU A 75 3.58 -10.25 9.26
CA GLU A 75 2.88 -11.54 9.45
C GLU A 75 3.40 -12.29 10.69
N GLU A 76 4.73 -12.40 10.85
CA GLU A 76 5.34 -13.13 11.95
C GLU A 76 5.31 -12.36 13.28
N ALA A 77 5.24 -11.02 13.24
CA ALA A 77 5.19 -10.19 14.45
C ALA A 77 3.76 -9.92 14.94
N ALA A 78 2.73 -10.13 14.10
CA ALA A 78 1.32 -9.98 14.46
C ALA A 78 0.89 -10.80 15.70
N PRO A 79 1.37 -12.04 15.94
CA PRO A 79 1.04 -12.79 17.15
C PRO A 79 1.72 -12.28 18.43
N PHE A 80 2.79 -11.47 18.31
CA PHE A 80 3.74 -11.20 19.41
C PHE A 80 3.91 -9.72 19.74
N THR A 81 2.91 -8.88 19.51
CA THR A 81 2.98 -7.42 19.79
C THR A 81 4.20 -6.78 19.11
N SER A 82 4.36 -7.03 17.80
CA SER A 82 5.36 -6.33 16.97
C SER A 82 6.83 -6.61 17.34
N ARG A 83 7.11 -7.70 18.05
CA ARG A 83 8.47 -8.08 18.50
C ARG A 83 8.84 -9.46 17.98
N ILE A 84 10.01 -9.57 17.36
CA ILE A 84 10.55 -10.84 16.85
C ILE A 84 12.07 -10.88 17.06
N ASP A 85 12.63 -12.01 17.45
CA ASP A 85 14.09 -12.16 17.55
C ASP A 85 14.75 -11.94 16.19
N VAL A 86 15.91 -11.27 16.16
CA VAL A 86 16.64 -10.96 14.91
C VAL A 86 16.96 -12.24 14.13
N GLU A 87 17.42 -13.29 14.81
CA GLU A 87 17.74 -14.56 14.16
C GLU A 87 16.48 -15.28 13.66
N ALA A 88 15.38 -15.22 14.40
CA ALA A 88 14.11 -15.79 13.97
C ALA A 88 13.56 -15.06 12.74
N ALA A 89 13.59 -13.73 12.75
CA ALA A 89 13.22 -12.90 11.61
C ALA A 89 14.09 -13.17 10.38
N GLU A 90 15.42 -13.23 10.56
CA GLU A 90 16.35 -13.54 9.47
C GLU A 90 16.08 -14.93 8.89
N SER A 91 15.83 -15.93 9.73
CA SER A 91 15.49 -17.29 9.29
C SER A 91 14.17 -17.33 8.52
N ARG A 92 13.11 -16.70 9.04
CA ARG A 92 11.78 -16.68 8.39
C ARG A 92 11.82 -16.02 7.01
N ILE A 93 12.51 -14.88 6.91
CA ILE A 93 12.68 -14.21 5.62
C ILE A 93 13.55 -15.08 4.71
N ALA A 94 14.65 -15.64 5.20
CA ALA A 94 15.54 -16.51 4.42
C ALA A 94 14.77 -17.70 3.80
N ASP A 95 14.00 -18.41 4.61
CA ASP A 95 13.21 -19.57 4.20
C ASP A 95 12.19 -19.19 3.10
N ARG A 96 11.51 -18.05 3.27
CA ARG A 96 10.40 -17.65 2.39
C ARG A 96 10.81 -16.84 1.16
N THR A 97 12.03 -16.30 1.16
CA THR A 97 12.65 -15.59 0.03
C THR A 97 13.72 -16.43 -0.68
N ASN A 98 14.06 -17.60 -0.14
CA ASN A 98 15.15 -18.47 -0.61
C ASN A 98 16.50 -17.72 -0.71
N LEU A 99 16.75 -16.81 0.23
CA LEU A 99 17.97 -16.02 0.35
C LEU A 99 18.76 -16.45 1.59
N PRO A 100 20.10 -16.41 1.58
CA PRO A 100 20.87 -16.68 2.78
C PRO A 100 20.73 -15.53 3.80
N SER A 101 20.74 -15.85 5.09
CA SER A 101 20.48 -14.91 6.20
C SER A 101 21.40 -13.66 6.19
N ASN A 102 22.66 -13.83 5.75
CA ASN A 102 23.60 -12.72 5.62
C ASN A 102 23.19 -11.70 4.54
N VAL A 103 22.51 -12.15 3.49
CA VAL A 103 21.97 -11.31 2.41
C VAL A 103 20.67 -10.66 2.87
N VAL A 104 19.81 -11.40 3.59
CA VAL A 104 18.58 -10.86 4.20
C VAL A 104 18.89 -9.67 5.08
N ARG A 105 19.87 -9.80 5.98
CA ARG A 105 20.25 -8.71 6.88
C ARG A 105 20.69 -7.45 6.13
N ARG A 106 21.49 -7.61 5.07
CA ARG A 106 22.00 -6.47 4.28
C ARG A 106 20.97 -5.86 3.34
N ARG A 107 20.10 -6.68 2.76
CA ARG A 107 19.22 -6.29 1.65
C ARG A 107 17.78 -6.00 2.08
N VAL A 108 17.36 -6.47 3.25
CA VAL A 108 16.00 -6.29 3.77
C VAL A 108 16.03 -5.53 5.10
N ILE A 109 16.68 -6.09 6.13
CA ILE A 109 16.62 -5.54 7.49
C ILE A 109 17.33 -4.17 7.58
N ASN A 110 18.54 -4.05 7.02
CA ASN A 110 19.29 -2.79 7.06
C ASN A 110 18.58 -1.63 6.34
N PRO A 111 18.00 -1.81 5.15
CA PRO A 111 17.16 -0.79 4.53
C PRO A 111 16.00 -0.37 5.41
N LEU A 112 15.24 -1.31 5.98
CA LEU A 112 14.09 -1.02 6.84
C LEU A 112 14.47 -0.31 8.15
N ALA A 113 15.66 -0.61 8.69
CA ALA A 113 16.17 0.05 9.89
C ALA A 113 16.71 1.47 9.64
N ARG A 114 17.05 1.79 8.40
CA ARG A 114 17.52 3.12 7.99
C ARG A 114 16.38 4.00 7.51
N HIS A 115 15.37 3.40 6.89
CA HIS A 115 14.20 4.10 6.40
C HIS A 115 13.35 4.57 7.57
N ARG A 116 13.09 5.88 7.62
CA ARG A 116 12.36 6.52 8.72
C ARG A 116 11.05 7.09 8.22
N VAL A 117 10.00 6.84 8.97
CA VAL A 117 8.64 7.29 8.72
C VAL A 117 8.17 7.99 9.99
N GLY A 118 7.73 9.25 9.89
CA GLY A 118 7.40 10.05 11.08
C GLY A 118 8.59 10.32 12.03
N GLY A 119 9.83 10.21 11.55
CA GLY A 119 11.05 10.43 12.35
C GLY A 119 11.65 9.18 13.00
N ASP A 120 10.94 8.05 12.97
CA ASP A 120 11.37 6.79 13.54
C ASP A 120 11.60 5.70 12.48
N PRO A 121 12.49 4.73 12.74
CA PRO A 121 12.72 3.62 11.81
C PRO A 121 11.53 2.65 11.77
N ILE A 122 11.27 2.07 10.59
CA ILE A 122 10.24 1.04 10.39
C ILE A 122 10.55 -0.20 11.22
N VAL A 123 11.83 -0.59 11.28
CA VAL A 123 12.29 -1.71 12.08
C VAL A 123 13.41 -1.27 13.02
N LYS A 124 13.28 -1.56 14.31
CA LYS A 124 14.28 -1.20 15.31
C LYS A 124 14.91 -2.44 15.94
N PRO A 125 16.21 -2.71 15.73
CA PRO A 125 16.92 -3.73 16.49
C PRO A 125 17.21 -3.21 17.91
N VAL A 126 16.63 -3.86 18.90
CA VAL A 126 16.76 -3.60 20.34
C VAL A 126 17.24 -4.87 21.01
N TRP A 127 18.51 -4.92 21.43
CA TRP A 127 19.09 -6.04 22.21
C TRP A 127 18.86 -7.44 21.60
N GLY A 128 18.94 -7.59 20.27
CA GLY A 128 18.72 -8.87 19.59
C GLY A 128 17.27 -9.15 19.18
N VAL A 129 16.35 -8.23 19.50
CA VAL A 129 14.93 -8.27 19.08
C VAL A 129 14.67 -7.18 18.06
N LEU A 130 13.97 -7.47 16.97
CA LEU A 130 13.42 -6.51 16.03
C LEU A 130 12.03 -6.10 16.49
N VAL A 131 11.86 -4.80 16.69
CA VAL A 131 10.55 -4.18 16.83
C VAL A 131 10.09 -3.73 15.44
N VAL A 132 9.02 -4.32 14.94
CA VAL A 132 8.47 -4.08 13.59
C VAL A 132 7.26 -3.19 13.73
N ARG A 133 7.29 -2.00 13.14
CA ARG A 133 6.11 -1.12 13.14
C ARG A 133 5.04 -1.71 12.21
N PRO A 134 3.80 -1.92 12.68
CA PRO A 134 2.73 -2.44 11.85
C PRO A 134 2.29 -1.43 10.78
N PRO A 135 1.66 -1.87 9.68
CA PRO A 135 1.23 -0.98 8.60
C PRO A 135 0.17 0.05 9.06
N GLU A 136 -0.64 -0.27 10.06
CA GLU A 136 -1.61 0.65 10.67
C GLU A 136 -0.96 1.91 11.28
N ASP A 137 0.22 1.79 11.88
CA ASP A 137 1.00 2.93 12.40
C ASP A 137 1.70 3.72 11.27
N LEU A 138 1.85 3.12 10.08
CA LEU A 138 2.43 3.77 8.91
C LEU A 138 1.38 4.51 8.08
N ALA A 139 0.10 4.12 8.21
CA ALA A 139 -1.00 4.70 7.44
C ALA A 139 -1.18 6.21 7.66
N GLU A 140 -0.85 6.72 8.86
CA GLU A 140 -0.86 8.18 9.16
C GLU A 140 0.10 8.98 8.27
N PHE A 141 1.14 8.34 7.74
CA PHE A 141 2.19 8.99 6.94
C PHE A 141 2.06 8.72 5.45
N VAL A 142 0.99 8.04 5.01
CA VAL A 142 0.69 7.91 3.60
C VAL A 142 0.26 9.29 3.10
N PRO A 143 0.96 9.88 2.12
CA PRO A 143 0.52 11.13 1.52
C PRO A 143 -0.87 10.90 0.92
N THR A 144 -1.87 11.52 1.51
CA THR A 144 -3.22 11.52 0.94
C THR A 144 -3.16 12.36 -0.34
N GLU A 145 -3.88 11.97 -1.40
CA GLU A 145 -3.86 12.72 -2.67
C GLU A 145 -4.25 14.21 -2.51
N ASP A 146 -4.81 14.60 -1.36
CA ASP A 146 -5.08 15.98 -0.95
C ASP A 146 -3.84 16.81 -0.55
N ASP A 147 -2.67 16.20 -0.35
CA ASP A 147 -1.40 16.91 -0.05
C ASP A 147 -0.54 17.14 -1.31
N ALA A 148 -1.07 16.83 -2.50
CA ALA A 148 -0.47 17.34 -3.72
C ALA A 148 -0.44 18.87 -3.61
N PRO A 149 0.73 19.54 -3.77
CA PRO A 149 0.71 20.98 -3.96
C PRO A 149 -0.23 21.21 -5.14
N SER A 150 -1.35 21.87 -4.88
CA SER A 150 -2.22 22.40 -5.91
C SER A 150 -1.33 23.32 -6.73
N ASP A 151 -0.77 22.76 -7.80
CA ASP A 151 -0.19 23.49 -8.90
C ASP A 151 -1.40 24.08 -9.65
N SER A 152 -2.13 24.96 -8.94
CA SER A 152 -3.02 25.92 -9.54
C SER A 152 -2.09 26.81 -10.35
N PRO A 153 -2.08 26.71 -11.69
CA PRO A 153 -1.31 27.65 -12.47
C PRO A 153 -1.86 29.02 -12.10
N SER A 154 -0.98 29.89 -11.61
CA SER A 154 -1.32 31.23 -11.16
C SER A 154 -2.13 31.94 -12.24
N ASP A 155 -3.32 32.42 -11.86
CA ASP A 155 -4.24 33.29 -12.62
C ASP A 155 -3.64 34.68 -12.92
N ASP A 156 -2.33 34.80 -13.10
CA ASP A 156 -1.61 36.09 -13.14
C ASP A 156 -0.98 36.43 -14.51
N LEU A 157 -1.34 35.72 -15.60
CA LEU A 157 -0.76 35.95 -16.94
C LEU A 157 -1.75 36.27 -18.07
N GLU A 158 -2.98 36.71 -17.76
CA GLU A 158 -3.91 37.29 -18.75
C GLU A 158 -4.20 38.79 -18.54
N GLU A 159 -3.30 39.53 -17.87
CA GLU A 159 -3.37 41.00 -17.76
C GLU A 159 -2.22 41.71 -18.50
N LEU A 160 -1.76 41.20 -19.65
CA LEU A 160 -0.72 41.87 -20.47
C LEU A 160 -0.97 41.91 -21.98
N THR A 161 -2.12 41.45 -22.48
CA THR A 161 -2.45 41.48 -23.92
C THR A 161 -3.34 42.66 -24.33
N ALA A 162 -3.79 43.51 -23.40
CA ALA A 162 -4.63 44.68 -23.71
C ALA A 162 -3.87 46.02 -23.89
N ALA A 163 -2.54 46.06 -23.69
CA ALA A 163 -1.75 47.30 -23.75
C ALA A 163 -0.81 47.42 -24.96
N GLY A 164 -0.91 46.52 -25.94
CA GLY A 164 -0.02 46.44 -27.11
C GLY A 164 -0.55 47.05 -28.42
N GLU A 165 -1.77 47.61 -28.45
CA GLU A 165 -2.44 47.99 -29.72
C GLU A 165 -2.76 49.50 -29.85
N ALA A 166 -2.05 50.36 -29.12
CA ALA A 166 -2.23 51.82 -29.18
C ALA A 166 -0.96 52.65 -29.46
N VAL A 167 0.14 52.02 -29.90
CA VAL A 167 1.41 52.72 -30.21
C VAL A 167 1.86 52.54 -31.68
N ALA A 168 0.92 52.20 -32.59
CA ALA A 168 1.20 52.14 -34.04
C ALA A 168 0.65 53.33 -34.85
N ALA A 169 -0.05 54.29 -34.22
CA ALA A 169 -0.73 55.38 -34.92
C ALA A 169 -0.13 56.79 -34.73
N ARG A 170 1.10 56.94 -34.21
CA ARG A 170 1.64 58.28 -33.93
C ARG A 170 3.15 58.47 -34.04
N ARG A 171 3.81 57.90 -35.05
CA ARG A 171 5.18 58.32 -35.41
C ARG A 171 5.57 57.98 -36.84
N GLY A 172 4.96 58.67 -37.80
CA GLY A 172 5.33 58.58 -39.21
C GLY A 172 4.91 59.79 -40.03
N ASP A 173 4.75 60.95 -39.38
CA ASP A 173 4.59 62.23 -40.08
C ASP A 173 5.37 63.30 -39.30
N ARG A 174 6.67 63.41 -39.63
CA ARG A 174 7.48 64.62 -39.46
C ARG A 174 8.80 64.47 -40.24
N ASP A 175 8.74 64.94 -41.47
CA ASP A 175 9.73 65.79 -42.15
C ASP A 175 11.23 65.45 -42.06
N ALA A 176 11.79 64.97 -43.18
CA ALA A 176 12.83 65.67 -43.96
C ALA A 176 13.09 64.96 -45.29
#